data_AF-A0A5N6FIZ3-F1
#
_entry.id   AF-A0A5N6FIZ3-F1
#
_cell.length_a   1.000
_cell.length_b   1.000
_cell.length_c   1.000
_cell.angle_alpha   90.00
_cell.angle_beta   90.00
_cell.angle_gamma   90.00
#
_symmetry.space_group_name_H-M   'P 1'
#
loop_
_entity.id
_entity.type
_entity.pdbx_description
1 polymer ?
#
loop_
_entity_poly.entity_id
_entity_poly.type
_entity_poly.pdbx_seq_one_letter_code
_entity_poly.pdbx_strand_id
1 'polypeptide(L)'
;MGNGQRIKGSNNRKYPKPFHNYDNEVDMSRTMCAESEAVMHEFPILRNGKVFSKGMDPAADRIIVGSMDNGDGPKIWSICGLITHEGADKNKFVNCS
;
A
#
# COMPACT_ATOMS: atom_id res chain seq x y z
N MET A 1 -7.81 -7.95 -12.45
CA MET A 1 -7.68 -8.73 -11.21
C MET A 1 -9.08 -9.08 -10.72
N GLY A 2 -9.40 -10.38 -10.68
CA GLY A 2 -10.69 -10.87 -10.16
C GLY A 2 -10.89 -10.43 -8.71
N ASN A 3 -12.14 -10.48 -8.22
CA ASN A 3 -12.58 -10.10 -6.87
C ASN A 3 -11.67 -10.69 -5.77
N GLY A 4 -10.52 -10.06 -5.52
CA GLY A 4 -9.52 -10.47 -4.55
C GLY A 4 -10.12 -10.23 -3.18
N GLN A 5 -10.34 -11.31 -2.45
CA GLN A 5 -11.02 -11.28 -1.15
C GLN A 5 -10.23 -10.38 -0.20
N ARG A 6 -10.78 -9.21 0.15
CA ARG A 6 -10.10 -8.29 1.07
C ARG A 6 -10.04 -8.90 2.48
N ILE A 7 -8.86 -8.87 3.09
CA ILE A 7 -8.58 -9.45 4.41
C ILE A 7 -8.96 -8.43 5.50
N LYS A 8 -9.86 -8.81 6.41
CA LYS A 8 -10.27 -7.98 7.54
C LYS A 8 -9.29 -8.14 8.72
N GLY A 9 -8.64 -7.07 9.15
CA GLY A 9 -7.77 -7.03 10.34
C GLY A 9 -8.56 -6.90 11.65
N SER A 10 -7.85 -6.98 12.78
CA SER A 10 -8.40 -6.77 14.14
C SER A 10 -9.01 -5.38 14.33
N ASN A 11 -8.47 -4.37 13.63
CA ASN A 11 -8.98 -2.99 13.60
C ASN A 11 -10.26 -2.80 12.75
N ASN A 12 -10.91 -3.89 12.34
CA ASN A 12 -12.07 -3.92 11.45
C ASN A 12 -11.87 -3.35 10.03
N ARG A 13 -10.66 -2.91 9.66
CA ARG A 13 -10.34 -2.45 8.31
C ARG A 13 -10.04 -3.63 7.39
N LYS A 14 -10.30 -3.44 6.09
CA LYS A 14 -10.11 -4.46 5.05
C LYS A 14 -8.95 -4.07 4.13
N TYR A 15 -8.03 -5.00 3.89
CA TYR A 15 -6.84 -4.81 3.07
C TYR A 15 -6.85 -5.71 1.82
N PRO A 16 -6.23 -5.32 0.70
CA PRO A 16 -5.56 -4.02 0.49
C PRO A 16 -6.55 -2.84 0.56
N LYS A 17 -6.01 -1.65 0.84
CA LYS A 17 -6.75 -0.39 0.88
C LYS A 17 -6.27 0.52 -0.23
N PRO A 18 -7.14 1.34 -0.84
CA PRO A 18 -6.69 2.42 -1.71
C PRO A 18 -5.71 3.31 -0.96
N PHE A 19 -4.63 3.69 -1.64
CA PHE A 19 -3.64 4.63 -1.14
C PHE A 19 -3.68 5.90 -1.99
N HIS A 20 -3.67 7.05 -1.33
CA HIS A 20 -3.66 8.36 -1.96
C HIS A 20 -2.63 9.24 -1.26
N ASN A 21 -1.65 9.73 -2.01
CA ASN A 21 -0.57 10.56 -1.49
C ASN A 21 -0.95 12.07 -1.54
N TYR A 22 -2.10 12.44 -0.96
CA TYR A 22 -2.65 13.80 -1.12
C TYR A 22 -1.72 14.90 -0.59
N ASP A 23 -0.96 14.61 0.47
CA ASP A 23 -0.07 15.58 1.13
C ASP A 23 1.40 15.46 0.66
N ASN A 24 1.67 14.65 -0.38
CA ASN A 24 3.03 14.30 -0.80
C ASN A 24 3.93 13.83 0.35
N GLU A 25 3.34 13.12 1.32
CA GLU A 25 4.04 12.63 2.51
C GLU A 25 4.96 11.45 2.21
N VAL A 26 4.74 10.78 1.06
CA VAL A 26 5.58 9.69 0.56
C VAL A 26 6.32 10.11 -0.70
N ASP A 27 7.66 9.97 -0.71
CA ASP A 27 8.44 10.12 -1.94
C ASP A 27 8.30 8.85 -2.80
N MET A 28 7.65 8.99 -3.95
CA MET A 28 7.46 7.93 -4.96
C MET A 28 8.08 8.28 -6.31
N SER A 29 8.88 9.36 -6.37
CA SER A 29 9.41 9.97 -7.60
C SER A 29 10.24 9.02 -8.49
N ARG A 30 10.77 7.94 -7.91
CA ARG A 30 11.60 6.94 -8.60
C ARG A 30 10.82 5.70 -9.06
N THR A 31 9.51 5.74 -9.00
CA THR A 31 8.66 4.60 -9.33
C THR A 31 7.66 4.97 -10.41
N MET A 32 7.15 3.97 -11.13
CA MET A 32 6.03 4.16 -12.07
C MET A 32 4.76 4.71 -11.39
N CYS A 33 4.72 4.75 -10.06
CA CYS A 33 3.60 5.26 -9.30
C CYS A 33 3.60 6.78 -9.17
N ALA A 34 4.67 7.45 -9.65
CA ALA A 34 4.67 8.89 -9.87
C ALA A 34 3.76 9.30 -11.05
N GLU A 35 3.41 8.36 -11.92
CA GLU A 35 2.49 8.59 -13.03
C GLU A 35 1.06 8.79 -12.52
N SER A 36 0.35 9.78 -13.08
CA SER A 36 -0.99 10.16 -12.62
C SER A 36 -2.07 9.09 -12.78
N GLU A 37 -1.81 8.07 -13.61
CA GLU A 37 -2.74 6.99 -13.91
C GLU A 37 -2.55 5.75 -13.02
N ALA A 38 -1.52 5.75 -12.15
CA ALA A 38 -1.26 4.62 -11.28
C ALA A 38 -2.34 4.49 -10.19
N VAL A 39 -3.04 3.35 -10.19
CA VAL A 39 -3.95 2.95 -9.11
C VAL A 39 -3.13 2.30 -8.01
N MET A 40 -2.98 3.00 -6.88
CA MET A 40 -2.15 2.59 -5.76
C MET A 40 -2.95 1.99 -4.61
N HIS A 41 -2.40 0.95 -3.98
CA HIS A 41 -2.96 0.29 -2.82
C HIS A 41 -1.91 0.10 -1.72
N GLU A 42 -2.31 0.28 -0.46
CA GLU A 42 -1.51 -0.08 0.71
C GLU A 42 -1.92 -1.45 1.29
N PHE A 43 -0.92 -2.23 1.71
CA PHE A 43 -1.11 -3.53 2.36
C PHE A 43 -0.19 -3.69 3.58
N PRO A 44 -0.66 -4.29 4.69
CA PRO A 44 0.16 -4.52 5.88
C PRO A 44 1.35 -5.44 5.60
N ILE A 45 2.53 -5.02 6.03
CA ILE A 45 3.71 -5.88 6.09
C ILE A 45 4.09 -6.08 7.55
N LEU A 46 4.41 -7.33 7.91
CA LEU A 46 4.73 -7.67 9.28
C LEU A 46 6.20 -8.08 9.36
N ARG A 47 6.85 -7.70 10.47
CA ARG A 47 8.25 -8.05 10.72
C ARG A 47 8.42 -9.56 10.93
N ASN A 48 9.67 -10.03 10.79
CA ASN A 48 10.06 -11.43 11.01
C ASN A 48 9.36 -12.45 10.10
N GLY A 49 9.09 -12.07 8.85
CA GLY A 49 8.53 -12.97 7.83
C GLY A 49 7.06 -13.37 8.05
N LYS A 50 6.35 -12.71 8.99
CA LYS A 50 4.93 -12.97 9.22
C LYS A 50 4.10 -12.43 8.04
N VAL A 51 3.07 -13.19 7.66
CA VAL A 51 2.11 -12.79 6.63
C VAL A 51 0.84 -12.29 7.30
N PHE A 52 0.38 -11.10 6.93
CA PHE A 52 -0.86 -10.55 7.44
C PHE A 52 -2.07 -11.41 7.03
N SER A 53 -2.92 -11.74 8.00
CA SER A 53 -4.10 -12.59 7.78
C SER A 53 -5.32 -12.10 8.57
N LYS A 54 -6.46 -12.78 8.39
CA LYS A 54 -7.75 -12.37 8.96
C LYS A 54 -7.66 -12.27 10.49
N GLY A 55 -8.11 -11.14 11.04
CA GLY A 55 -8.16 -10.89 12.48
C GLY A 55 -6.81 -10.49 13.10
N MET A 56 -5.72 -10.44 12.32
CA MET A 56 -4.44 -9.95 12.82
C MET A 56 -4.42 -8.42 12.95
N ASP A 57 -3.55 -7.93 13.83
CA ASP A 57 -3.16 -6.52 13.84
C ASP A 57 -2.35 -6.21 12.56
N PRO A 58 -2.76 -5.22 11.76
CA PRO A 58 -1.97 -4.80 10.60
C PRO A 58 -0.65 -4.11 10.96
N ALA A 59 -0.38 -3.81 12.24
CA ALA A 59 0.80 -3.07 12.69
C ALA A 59 0.92 -1.69 12.00
N ALA A 60 2.10 -1.07 12.05
CA ALA A 60 2.35 0.27 11.50
C ALA A 60 2.80 0.27 10.03
N ASP A 61 3.57 -0.75 9.63
CA ASP A 61 4.29 -0.77 8.35
C ASP A 61 3.39 -1.20 7.19
N ARG A 62 3.54 -0.56 6.02
CA ARG A 62 2.81 -0.87 4.79
C ARG A 62 3.73 -0.93 3.59
N ILE A 63 3.37 -1.79 2.64
CA ILE A 63 3.85 -1.70 1.26
C ILE A 63 2.80 -0.97 0.42
N ILE A 64 3.27 -0.08 -0.45
CA ILE A 64 2.46 0.50 -1.51
C ILE A 64 2.72 -0.29 -2.79
N VAL A 65 1.67 -0.81 -3.40
CA VAL A 65 1.71 -1.45 -4.72
C VAL A 65 0.86 -0.64 -5.68
N GLY A 66 1.45 -0.26 -6.80
CA GLY A 66 0.79 0.48 -7.87
C GLY A 66 0.47 -0.44 -9.03
N SER A 67 -0.61 -0.13 -9.73
CA SER A 67 -0.93 -0.78 -10.99
C SER A 67 -1.35 0.23 -12.05
N MET A 68 -0.96 -0.04 -13.29
CA MET A 68 -1.33 0.75 -14.45
C MET A 68 -1.96 -0.14 -15.51
N ASP A 69 -3.07 0.32 -16.06
CA ASP A 69 -3.71 -0.29 -17.22
C ASP A 69 -2.96 0.16 -18.48
N ASN A 70 -2.57 -0.79 -19.33
CA ASN A 70 -1.83 -0.52 -20.56
C ASN A 70 -2.73 -0.71 -21.80
N GLY A 71 -3.96 -0.19 -21.74
CA GLY A 71 -4.98 -0.43 -22.78
C GLY A 71 -5.34 -1.91 -22.89
N ASP A 72 -5.12 -2.50 -24.07
CA ASP A 72 -5.38 -3.93 -24.33
C ASP A 72 -4.28 -4.86 -23.78
N GLY A 73 -3.20 -4.30 -23.24
CA GLY A 73 -2.08 -5.03 -22.65
C GLY A 73 -2.32 -5.52 -21.21
N PRO A 74 -1.46 -6.41 -20.70
CA PRO A 74 -1.53 -6.84 -19.31
C PRO A 74 -1.28 -5.66 -18.35
N LYS A 75 -2.06 -5.61 -17.27
CA LYS A 75 -1.87 -4.64 -16.18
C LYS A 75 -0.48 -4.82 -15.56
N ILE A 76 0.30 -3.76 -15.51
CA ILE A 76 1.61 -3.74 -14.86
C ILE A 76 1.43 -3.50 -13.37
N TRP A 77 2.23 -4.18 -12.55
CA TRP A 77 2.28 -4.02 -11.10
C TRP A 77 3.69 -3.66 -10.67
N SER A 78 3.82 -2.72 -9.73
CA SER A 78 5.11 -2.37 -9.15
C SER A 78 4.99 -1.98 -7.67
N ILE A 79 6.10 -2.13 -6.95
CA ILE A 79 6.23 -1.64 -5.59
C ILE A 79 6.57 -0.15 -5.67
N CYS A 80 5.71 0.70 -5.11
CA CYS A 80 5.88 2.15 -5.12
C CYS A 80 6.69 2.66 -3.91
N GLY A 81 6.64 1.93 -2.80
CA GLY A 81 7.28 2.36 -1.57
C GLY A 81 6.97 1.48 -0.38
N LEU A 82 7.79 1.67 0.65
CA LEU A 82 7.59 1.14 1.99
C LEU A 82 7.37 2.33 2.92
N ILE A 83 6.30 2.28 3.69
CA ILE A 83 5.87 3.40 4.53
C ILE A 83 5.50 2.89 5.92
N THR A 84 5.51 3.79 6.89
CA THR A 84 5.12 3.45 8.26
C THR A 84 4.34 4.58 8.93
N HIS A 85 3.48 4.20 9.86
CA HIS A 85 2.89 5.14 10.82
C HIS A 85 3.88 5.50 11.95
N GLU A 86 4.95 4.71 12.16
CA GLU A 86 5.95 5.01 13.20
C GLU A 86 6.69 6.31 12.88
N GLY A 87 6.64 7.27 13.81
CA GLY A 87 7.26 8.59 13.60
C GLY A 87 6.48 9.54 12.68
N ALA A 88 5.30 9.12 12.19
CA ALA A 88 4.42 9.98 11.41
C ALA A 88 3.42 10.74 12.30
N ASP A 89 2.98 11.91 11.85
CA ASP A 89 1.98 12.69 12.55
C ASP A 89 0.57 12.06 12.44
N LYS A 90 -0.05 11.76 13.57
CA LYS A 90 -1.43 11.25 13.66
C LYS A 90 -1.64 9.97 12.84
N ASN A 91 -2.42 10.03 11.76
CA ASN A 91 -2.78 8.91 10.89
C ASN A 91 -2.03 8.95 9.54
N LYS A 92 -1.00 9.80 9.45
CA LYS A 92 -0.16 9.95 8.25
C LYS A 92 0.85 8.82 8.14
N PHE A 93 1.56 8.81 7.03
CA PHE A 93 2.70 7.94 6.79
C PHE A 93 3.98 8.75 6.55
N VAL A 94 5.11 8.09 6.79
CA VAL A 94 6.45 8.51 6.34
C VAL A 94 7.13 7.37 5.60
N ASN A 95 8.08 7.68 4.71
CA ASN A 95 8.91 6.67 4.06
C ASN A 95 9.74 5.90 5.10
N CYS A 96 9.86 4.59 4.92
CA CYS A 96 10.91 3.83 5.58
C CYS A 96 12.29 4.24 5.02
N SER A 97 13.30 4.32 5.89
CA SER A 97 14.70 4.64 5.55
C SER A 97 15.52 3.40 5.23
#